data_AF-A0A2S2NM89-F1
#
_entry.id   AF-A0A2S2NM89-F1
#
_cell.length_a   1.000
_cell.length_b   1.000
_cell.length_c   1.000
_cell.angle_alpha   90.00
_cell.angle_beta   90.00
_cell.angle_gamma   90.00
#
_symmetry.space_group_name_H-M   'P 1'
#
loop_
_entity.id
_entity.type
_entity.pdbx_description
1 polymer ?
#
loop_
_entity_poly.entity_id
_entity_poly.type
_entity_poly.pdbx_seq_one_letter_code
_entity_poly.pdbx_strand_id
1 'polypeptide(L)'
;NFLRYIEKQLIITKDSKILIHLNGKEVLISDLEIDIDQLKSVQDVQQLLLLLDKIRCCRGATSSTEYLDIKSIFGSQCIESNGQWKHIKCSIFLKNDDSSK
;
A
#
# COMPACT_ATOMS: atom_id res chain seq x y z
N ASN A 1 -0.75 23.16 -6.82
CA ASN A 1 -1.69 22.05 -6.54
C ASN A 1 -1.01 20.76 -6.95
N PHE A 2 -0.61 19.91 -6.00
CA PHE A 2 0.05 18.63 -6.30
C PHE A 2 -0.98 17.51 -6.29
N LEU A 3 -1.34 17.01 -7.47
CA LEU A 3 -2.09 15.77 -7.61
C LEU A 3 -1.09 14.62 -7.70
N ARG A 4 -1.16 13.69 -6.76
CA ARG A 4 -0.40 12.43 -6.83
C ARG A 4 -1.37 11.31 -7.20
N TYR A 5 -1.02 10.57 -8.22
CA TYR A 5 -1.72 9.34 -8.62
C TYR A 5 -0.99 8.13 -8.03
N ILE A 6 -1.76 7.10 -7.68
CA ILE A 6 -1.23 5.78 -7.33
C ILE A 6 -1.82 4.81 -8.35
N GLU A 7 -0.94 4.18 -9.11
CA GLU A 7 -1.31 3.10 -10.01
C GLU A 7 -1.51 1.83 -9.20
N LYS A 8 -2.65 1.16 -9.38
CA LYS A 8 -2.95 -0.15 -8.79
C LYS A 8 -3.22 -1.12 -9.91
N GLN A 9 -2.53 -2.25 -9.92
CA GLN A 9 -2.70 -3.27 -10.95
C GLN A 9 -3.02 -4.61 -10.29
N LEU A 10 -4.03 -5.28 -10.83
CA LEU A 10 -4.38 -6.67 -10.52
C LEU A 10 -3.98 -7.53 -11.71
N ILE A 11 -3.07 -8.46 -11.50
CA ILE A 11 -2.61 -9.39 -12.53
C ILE A 11 -3.07 -10.79 -12.12
N ILE A 12 -3.82 -11.43 -13.00
CA ILE A 12 -4.23 -12.83 -12.86
C ILE A 12 -3.48 -13.63 -13.91
N THR A 13 -2.61 -14.53 -13.47
CA THR A 13 -1.78 -15.34 -14.36
C THR A 13 -2.58 -16.53 -14.93
N LYS A 14 -1.99 -17.24 -15.90
CA LYS A 14 -2.62 -18.44 -16.50
C LYS A 14 -2.81 -19.58 -15.49
N ASP A 15 -1.97 -19.65 -14.46
CA ASP A 15 -2.07 -20.58 -13.34
C ASP A 15 -2.92 -20.04 -12.18
N SER A 16 -3.75 -19.02 -12.44
CA SER A 16 -4.68 -18.42 -11.47
C SER A 16 -4.02 -17.81 -10.24
N LYS A 17 -2.72 -17.47 -10.31
CA LYS A 17 -2.06 -16.70 -9.26
C LYS A 17 -2.45 -15.24 -9.38
N ILE A 18 -2.56 -14.61 -8.22
CA ILE A 18 -2.91 -13.21 -8.07
C ILE A 18 -1.64 -12.45 -7.72
N LEU A 19 -1.27 -11.48 -8.54
CA LEU A 19 -0.20 -10.53 -8.25
C LEU A 19 -0.82 -9.13 -8.15
N ILE A 20 -0.48 -8.40 -7.09
CA ILE A 20 -0.93 -7.04 -6.88
C ILE A 20 0.28 -6.13 -6.99
N HIS A 21 0.21 -5.15 -7.88
CA HIS A 21 1.25 -4.13 -8.00
C HIS A 21 0.71 -2.76 -7.61
N LEU A 22 1.49 -2.01 -6.84
CA LEU A 22 1.24 -0.62 -6.50
C LEU A 22 2.42 0.22 -7.00
N ASN A 23 2.16 1.14 -7.94
CA ASN A 23 3.19 1.91 -8.66
C ASN A 23 4.30 1.00 -9.23
N GLY A 24 3.90 -0.10 -9.89
CA GLY A 24 4.83 -1.04 -10.52
C GLY A 24 5.58 -1.97 -9.57
N LYS A 25 5.45 -1.80 -8.24
CA LYS A 25 6.05 -2.70 -7.24
C LYS A 25 5.05 -3.76 -6.82
N GLU A 26 5.46 -5.02 -6.90
CA GLU A 26 4.68 -6.14 -6.38
C GLU A 26 4.54 -6.03 -4.85
N VAL A 27 3.34 -6.36 -4.38
CA VAL A 27 2.97 -6.32 -2.97
C VAL A 27 2.38 -7.67 -2.57
N LEU A 28 2.78 -8.16 -1.41
CA LEU A 28 2.19 -9.36 -0.86
C LEU A 28 0.75 -9.11 -0.44
N ILE A 29 -0.14 -10.02 -0.81
CA ILE A 29 -1.57 -9.97 -0.46
C ILE A 29 -1.76 -9.92 1.07
N SER A 30 -0.88 -10.61 1.82
CA SER A 30 -0.84 -10.59 3.28
C SER A 30 -0.63 -9.18 3.86
N ASP A 31 0.15 -8.34 3.18
CA ASP A 31 0.44 -6.97 3.64
C ASP A 31 -0.76 -6.03 3.42
N LEU A 32 -1.73 -6.48 2.61
CA LEU A 32 -2.93 -5.73 2.28
C LEU A 32 -4.14 -6.14 3.14
N GLU A 33 -3.94 -7.08 4.07
CA GLU A 33 -5.02 -7.65 4.90
C GLU A 33 -6.18 -8.20 4.05
N ILE A 34 -5.86 -8.67 2.84
CA ILE A 34 -6.82 -9.30 1.91
C ILE A 34 -6.71 -10.80 2.12
N ASP A 35 -7.81 -11.45 2.50
CA ASP A 35 -7.88 -12.90 2.64
C ASP A 35 -8.55 -13.49 1.40
N ILE A 36 -7.74 -13.89 0.42
CA ILE A 36 -8.19 -14.59 -0.79
C ILE A 36 -7.21 -15.70 -1.12
N ASP A 37 -7.61 -16.93 -0.83
CA ASP A 37 -6.82 -18.11 -1.17
C ASP A 37 -6.91 -18.46 -2.67
N GLN A 38 -8.08 -18.27 -3.31
CA GLN A 38 -8.31 -18.62 -4.71
C GLN A 38 -9.45 -17.79 -5.34
N LEU A 39 -9.25 -17.34 -6.58
CA LEU A 39 -10.32 -16.78 -7.43
C LEU A 39 -11.03 -17.93 -8.16
N LYS A 40 -12.30 -18.17 -7.82
CA LYS A 40 -13.13 -19.24 -8.41
C LYS A 40 -14.21 -18.69 -9.33
N SER A 41 -14.50 -17.40 -9.25
CA SER A 41 -15.57 -16.74 -10.00
C SER A 41 -15.22 -15.32 -10.42
N VAL A 42 -16.00 -14.78 -11.36
CA VAL A 42 -15.93 -13.37 -11.76
C VAL A 42 -16.29 -12.45 -10.59
N GLN A 43 -17.20 -12.88 -9.72
CA GLN A 43 -17.56 -12.14 -8.50
C GLN A 43 -16.36 -11.98 -7.56
N ASP A 44 -15.49 -12.99 -7.44
CA ASP A 44 -14.30 -12.90 -6.61
C ASP A 44 -13.34 -11.82 -7.15
N VAL A 45 -13.20 -11.74 -8.48
CA VAL A 45 -12.41 -10.70 -9.16
C VAL A 45 -12.99 -9.32 -8.88
N GLN A 46 -14.32 -9.17 -8.96
CA GLN A 46 -14.99 -7.90 -8.66
C GLN A 46 -14.80 -7.49 -7.21
N GLN A 47 -14.90 -8.42 -6.26
CA GLN A 47 -14.62 -8.14 -4.85
C GLN A 47 -13.17 -7.70 -4.63
N LEU A 48 -12.21 -8.36 -5.29
CA LEU A 48 -10.81 -7.99 -5.21
C LEU A 48 -10.54 -6.59 -5.77
N LEU A 49 -11.17 -6.23 -6.89
CA LEU A 49 -11.08 -4.86 -7.44
C LEU A 49 -11.65 -3.82 -6.45
N LEU A 50 -12.75 -4.12 -5.78
CA LEU A 50 -13.32 -3.24 -4.74
C LEU A 50 -12.41 -3.12 -3.51
N LEU A 51 -11.74 -4.21 -3.11
CA LEU A 51 -10.75 -4.19 -2.04
C LEU A 51 -9.53 -3.34 -2.43
N LEU A 52 -9.02 -3.55 -3.65
CA LEU A 52 -7.92 -2.77 -4.20
C LEU A 52 -8.22 -1.28 -4.22
N ASP A 53 -9.43 -0.87 -4.61
CA ASP A 53 -9.80 0.54 -4.64
C ASP A 53 -9.78 1.18 -3.23
N LYS A 54 -10.17 0.41 -2.21
CA LYS A 54 -10.13 0.83 -0.80
C LYS A 54 -8.73 0.94 -0.21
N ILE A 55 -7.71 0.30 -0.81
CA ILE A 55 -6.33 0.40 -0.33
C ILE A 55 -5.89 1.86 -0.33
N ARG A 56 -5.51 2.36 0.84
CA ARG A 56 -4.90 3.67 0.99
C ARG A 56 -3.41 3.49 1.18
N CYS A 57 -2.63 4.07 0.27
CA CYS A 57 -1.18 4.04 0.38
C CYS A 57 -0.67 5.36 0.94
N CYS A 58 0.44 5.32 1.68
CA CYS A 58 1.21 6.49 2.00
C CYS A 58 2.66 6.30 1.56
N ARG A 59 3.38 7.38 1.31
CA ARG A 59 4.85 7.33 1.14
C ARG A 59 5.59 7.36 2.48
N GLY A 60 4.85 7.27 3.60
CA GLY A 60 5.35 7.56 4.93
C GLY A 60 5.75 9.03 5.11
N ALA A 61 5.96 9.42 6.36
CA ALA A 61 6.68 10.63 6.72
C ALA A 61 7.98 10.20 7.37
N THR A 62 9.06 10.17 6.57
CA THR A 62 10.48 10.08 6.98
C THR A 62 10.85 9.03 8.07
N SER A 63 12.13 8.88 8.40
CA SER A 63 12.58 7.91 9.42
C SER A 63 12.17 8.37 10.82
N SER A 64 11.71 7.46 11.69
CA SER A 64 11.40 7.78 13.09
C SER A 64 12.63 8.22 13.88
N THR A 65 13.83 7.87 13.40
CA THR A 65 15.12 8.27 13.99
C THR A 65 15.66 9.60 13.47
N GLU A 66 15.27 10.00 12.26
CA GLU A 66 15.81 11.20 11.60
C GLU A 66 15.01 12.46 11.96
N TYR A 67 13.71 12.30 12.24
CA TYR A 67 12.85 13.41 12.66
C TYR A 67 12.00 13.00 13.86
N LEU A 68 12.56 13.22 15.06
CA LEU A 68 11.92 12.90 16.34
C LEU A 68 10.61 13.68 16.58
N ASP A 69 10.47 14.86 15.96
CA ASP A 69 9.35 15.78 16.18
C ASP A 69 8.12 15.50 15.32
N ILE A 70 8.15 14.51 14.42
CA ILE A 70 7.01 14.13 13.54
C ILE A 70 5.74 13.89 14.36
N LYS A 71 5.86 13.30 15.54
CA LYS A 71 4.71 13.02 16.41
C LYS A 71 3.98 14.30 16.82
N SER A 72 4.69 15.43 16.95
CA SER A 72 4.10 16.74 17.24
C SER A 72 3.44 17.38 16.01
N ILE A 73 3.98 17.14 14.81
CA ILE A 73 3.53 17.75 13.55
C ILE A 73 2.33 17.00 12.95
N PHE A 74 2.36 15.66 12.95
CA PHE A 74 1.32 14.83 12.34
C PHE A 74 0.26 14.35 13.34
N GLY A 75 0.55 14.45 14.64
CA GLY A 75 -0.41 14.17 15.72
C GLY A 75 -0.90 12.72 15.77
N SER A 76 -2.11 12.52 16.29
CA SER A 76 -2.75 11.22 16.49
C SER A 76 -3.16 10.48 15.22
N GLN A 77 -2.84 11.01 14.04
CA GLN A 77 -3.21 10.42 12.75
C GLN A 77 -2.15 9.46 12.21
N CYS A 78 -1.01 9.34 12.88
CA CYS A 78 0.13 8.53 12.47
C CYS A 78 0.51 7.49 13.53
N ILE A 79 1.01 6.35 13.06
CA ILE A 79 1.57 5.26 13.86
C ILE A 79 2.94 4.86 13.31
N GLU A 80 3.80 4.38 14.19
CA GLU A 80 5.09 3.81 13.82
C GLU A 80 4.90 2.34 13.44
N SER A 81 5.49 1.93 12.33
CA SER A 81 5.52 0.56 11.84
C SER A 81 6.83 0.34 11.10
N ASN A 82 7.60 -0.67 11.52
CA ASN A 82 8.93 -0.99 10.97
C ASN A 82 9.93 0.20 10.97
N GLY A 83 9.92 1.02 12.03
CA GLY A 83 10.81 2.18 12.17
C GLY A 83 10.45 3.38 11.27
N GLN A 84 9.25 3.38 10.68
CA GLN A 84 8.75 4.47 9.82
C GLN A 84 7.35 4.90 10.26
N TRP A 85 7.01 6.17 10.04
CA TRP A 85 5.68 6.71 10.37
C TRP A 85 4.72 6.62 9.19
N LYS A 86 3.59 5.89 9.35
CA LYS A 86 2.45 5.89 8.41
C LYS A 86 1.23 6.55 9.02
N HIS A 87 0.34 7.02 8.17
CA HIS A 87 -1.03 7.32 8.60
C HIS A 87 -1.72 6.03 9.08
N ILE A 88 -2.51 6.13 10.15
CA ILE A 88 -3.28 5.01 10.72
C ILE A 88 -4.15 4.31 9.68
N LYS A 89 -4.72 5.08 8.75
CA LYS A 89 -5.63 4.57 7.72
C LYS A 89 -4.92 4.05 6.47
N CYS A 90 -3.59 4.07 6.42
CA CYS A 90 -2.84 3.58 5.27
C CYS A 90 -2.40 2.14 5.50
N SER A 91 -2.82 1.26 4.59
CA SER A 91 -2.50 -0.16 4.62
C SER A 91 -1.02 -0.38 4.30
N ILE A 92 -0.46 0.39 3.36
CA ILE A 92 0.89 0.18 2.84
C ILE A 92 1.76 1.44 2.76
N PHE A 93 3.07 1.21 2.90
CA PHE A 93 4.13 2.15 2.61
C PHE A 93 4.70 1.97 1.21
N LEU A 94 4.61 3.02 0.40
CA LEU A 94 5.33 3.11 -0.85
C LEU A 94 6.72 3.69 -0.56
N LYS A 95 7.75 2.86 -0.48
CA LYS A 95 9.14 3.36 -0.43
C LYS A 95 9.42 4.13 -1.71
N ASN A 96 9.88 5.38 -1.58
CA ASN A 96 10.52 6.06 -2.71
C ASN A 96 11.69 5.16 -3.16
N ASP A 97 11.77 4.90 -4.46
CA ASP A 97 13.04 4.43 -5.00
C ASP A 97 13.99 5.64 -4.93
N ASP A 98 15.09 5.49 -4.19
CA ASP A 98 16.27 6.35 -4.34
C ASP A 98 16.96 6.08 -5.69
N SER A 99 16.17 6.02 -6.78
CA SER A 99 16.63 5.91 -8.16
C SER A 99 16.68 7.27 -8.86
N SER A 100 16.58 8.36 -8.11
CA SER A 100 16.94 9.70 -8.60
C SER A 100 18.37 10.02 -8.19
N LYS A 101 19.33 9.51 -8.96
CA LYS A 101 20.65 10.16 -9.12
C LYS A 101 20.47 11.44 -9.92
#